data_AF-A0A3M7SKV4-F1
#
_entry.id   AF-A0A3M7SKV4-F1
#
_cell.length_a   1.000
_cell.length_b   1.000
_cell.length_c   1.000
_cell.angle_alpha   90.00
_cell.angle_beta   90.00
_cell.angle_gamma   90.00
#
_symmetry.space_group_name_H-M   'P 1'
#
loop_
_entity.id
_entity.type
_entity.pdbx_description
1 polymer ?
#
loop_
_entity_poly.entity_id
_entity_poly.type
_entity_poly.pdbx_seq_one_letter_code
_entity_poly.pdbx_strand_id
1 'polypeptide(L)'
;MANVNANSVYRIAPYQYIHVLDQNLNVTRLEIGPKTFVKQDNEKVVLGPEKMITIPPRHYCVVENPALKDKENKIQFDQSGQVKLAFAELEIRFAREPFPLYPGETLKQNITPLRVL
;
A
#
# COMPACT_ATOMS: atom_id res chain seq x y z
N MET A 1 -23.88 3.75 -11.28
CA MET A 1 -23.57 2.30 -11.28
C MET A 1 -22.16 2.15 -10.73
N ALA A 2 -21.84 1.57 -9.58
CA ALA A 2 -22.52 0.60 -8.73
C ALA A 2 -22.39 1.01 -7.25
N ASN A 3 -23.46 0.81 -6.49
CA ASN A 3 -23.49 1.03 -5.05
C ASN A 3 -22.91 -0.21 -4.36
N VAL A 4 -21.58 -0.28 -4.26
CA VAL A 4 -20.87 -1.36 -3.57
C VAL A 4 -20.34 -0.79 -2.27
N ASN A 5 -21.15 -0.70 -1.23
CA ASN A 5 -20.62 -0.55 0.14
C ASN A 5 -21.70 -0.87 1.18
N ALA A 6 -21.67 -2.09 1.68
CA ALA A 6 -22.14 -2.37 3.03
C ALA A 6 -21.45 -3.62 3.61
N ASN A 7 -20.17 -3.86 3.30
CA ASN A 7 -19.38 -4.70 4.19
C ASN A 7 -18.87 -3.80 5.31
N SER A 8 -19.53 -3.82 6.46
CA SER A 8 -19.04 -3.14 7.66
C SER A 8 -17.79 -3.83 8.23
N VAL A 9 -17.50 -5.04 7.77
CA VAL A 9 -16.40 -5.88 8.26
C VAL A 9 -15.58 -6.39 7.08
N TYR A 10 -14.28 -6.13 7.12
CA TYR A 10 -13.29 -6.59 6.13
C TYR A 10 -12.31 -7.54 6.82
N ARG A 11 -12.24 -8.79 6.36
CA ARG A 11 -11.22 -9.73 6.81
C ARG A 11 -9.97 -9.56 5.96
N ILE A 12 -8.91 -9.04 6.55
CA ILE A 12 -7.61 -8.88 5.90
C ILE A 12 -6.78 -10.10 6.25
N ALA A 13 -6.52 -10.97 5.28
CA ALA A 13 -5.73 -12.19 5.49
C ALA A 13 -4.23 -11.86 5.68
N PRO A 14 -3.40 -12.82 6.10
CA PRO A 14 -1.95 -12.65 6.07
C PRO A 14 -1.45 -12.22 4.69
N TYR A 15 -0.46 -11.32 4.65
CA TYR A 15 0.09 -10.74 3.41
C TYR A 15 -0.94 -10.06 2.50
N GLN A 16 -2.04 -9.57 3.08
CA GLN A 16 -2.98 -8.68 2.42
C GLN A 16 -3.00 -7.31 3.08
N TYR A 17 -3.46 -6.32 2.32
CA TYR A 17 -3.64 -4.97 2.80
C TYR A 17 -4.87 -4.32 2.18
N ILE A 18 -5.37 -3.28 2.84
CA ILE A 18 -6.45 -2.41 2.35
C ILE A 18 -6.04 -0.95 2.49
N HIS A 19 -6.69 -0.08 1.72
CA HIS A 19 -6.61 1.37 1.92
C HIS A 19 -7.94 1.88 2.48
N VAL A 20 -7.86 2.61 3.58
CA VAL A 20 -9.01 3.19 4.26
C VAL A 20 -8.88 4.71 4.24
N LEU A 21 -9.88 5.37 3.66
CA LEU A 21 -10.04 6.82 3.71
C LEU A 21 -10.85 7.17 4.96
N ASP A 22 -10.27 7.98 5.84
CA ASP A 22 -11.00 8.69 6.88
C ASP A 22 -11.60 9.96 6.27
N GLN A 23 -12.93 10.07 6.28
CA GLN A 23 -13.65 11.19 5.69
C GLN A 23 -13.58 12.47 6.52
N ASN A 24 -13.30 12.37 7.82
CA ASN A 24 -13.16 13.56 8.68
C ASN A 24 -11.84 14.28 8.41
N LEU A 25 -10.75 13.50 8.28
CA LEU A 25 -9.42 14.02 8.01
C LEU A 25 -9.10 14.10 6.52
N ASN A 26 -9.90 13.45 5.68
CA ASN A 26 -9.64 13.22 4.26
C ASN A 26 -8.27 12.55 4.01
N VAL A 27 -7.85 11.69 4.92
CA VAL A 27 -6.56 10.98 4.89
C VAL A 27 -6.78 9.53 4.55
N THR A 28 -6.04 9.03 3.55
CA THR A 28 -6.02 7.60 3.23
C THR A 28 -4.85 6.95 3.92
N ARG A 29 -5.13 5.90 4.70
CA ARG A 29 -4.15 5.10 5.42
C ARG A 29 -4.13 3.65 4.94
N LEU A 30 -3.03 2.99 5.23
CA LEU A 30 -2.79 1.59 4.90
C LEU A 30 -3.08 0.72 6.13
N GLU A 31 -3.87 -0.33 5.93
CA GLU A 31 -4.13 -1.34 6.97
C GLU A 31 -3.65 -2.71 6.50
N ILE A 32 -2.77 -3.34 7.27
CA ILE A 32 -2.12 -4.63 6.96
C ILE A 32 -2.77 -5.76 7.78
N GLY A 33 -2.95 -6.94 7.19
CA GLY A 33 -3.41 -8.15 7.86
C GLY A 33 -2.29 -8.93 8.58
N PRO A 34 -2.60 -9.96 9.39
CA PRO A 34 -3.91 -10.57 9.60
C PRO A 34 -4.75 -9.83 10.64
N LYS A 35 -5.88 -9.26 10.21
CA LYS A 35 -6.84 -8.63 11.13
C LYS A 35 -8.22 -8.52 10.53
N THR A 36 -9.22 -8.47 11.40
CA THR A 36 -10.59 -8.13 11.00
C THR A 36 -10.77 -6.63 11.21
N PHE A 37 -10.84 -5.89 10.11
CA PHE A 37 -11.07 -4.46 10.11
C PHE A 37 -12.58 -4.18 10.14
N VAL A 38 -13.05 -3.45 11.14
CA VAL A 38 -14.44 -3.02 11.26
C VAL A 38 -14.51 -1.56 10.86
N LYS A 39 -15.15 -1.30 9.73
CA LYS A 39 -15.29 0.03 9.13
C LYS A 39 -16.17 0.89 10.03
N GLN A 40 -15.67 2.04 10.45
CA GLN A 40 -16.47 3.06 11.14
C GLN A 40 -17.33 3.86 10.15
N ASP A 41 -18.26 4.65 10.68
CA ASP A 41 -19.18 5.46 9.85
C ASP A 41 -18.43 6.53 9.05
N ASN A 42 -17.42 7.16 9.64
CA ASN A 42 -16.56 8.16 9.00
C ASN A 42 -15.48 7.55 8.10
N GLU A 43 -15.48 6.23 7.89
CA GLU A 43 -14.45 5.55 7.13
C GLU A 43 -14.99 4.93 5.85
N LYS A 44 -14.16 4.96 4.82
CA LYS A 44 -14.45 4.35 3.53
C LYS A 44 -13.26 3.52 3.08
N VAL A 45 -13.48 2.23 2.85
CA VAL A 45 -12.48 1.39 2.19
C VAL A 45 -12.43 1.78 0.72
N VAL A 46 -11.29 2.33 0.29
CA VAL A 46 -11.06 2.78 -1.10
C VAL A 46 -10.36 1.72 -1.93
N LEU A 47 -9.59 0.84 -1.28
CA LEU A 47 -8.96 -0.33 -1.88
C LEU A 47 -9.29 -1.55 -1.01
N GLY A 48 -9.88 -2.59 -1.63
CA GLY A 48 -10.23 -3.84 -0.95
C GLY A 48 -8.99 -4.67 -0.58
N PRO A 49 -9.18 -5.86 0.03
CA PRO A 49 -8.06 -6.72 0.44
C PRO A 49 -7.24 -7.19 -0.76
N GLU A 50 -6.15 -6.47 -1.02
CA GLU A 50 -5.19 -6.75 -2.08
C GLU A 50 -4.02 -7.56 -1.54
N LYS A 51 -3.42 -8.39 -2.39
CA LYS A 51 -2.22 -9.15 -2.03
C LYS A 51 -1.01 -8.23 -2.01
N MET A 52 -0.16 -8.40 -1.01
CA MET A 52 1.16 -7.76 -0.99
C MET A 52 2.01 -8.20 -2.18
N ILE A 53 2.88 -7.31 -2.62
CA ILE A 53 3.84 -7.59 -3.69
C ILE A 53 4.92 -8.50 -3.11
N THR A 54 5.06 -9.67 -3.71
CA THR A 54 6.08 -10.66 -3.35
C THR A 54 7.07 -10.75 -4.50
N ILE A 55 8.31 -10.33 -4.28
CA ILE A 55 9.34 -10.36 -5.32
C ILE A 55 10.21 -11.61 -5.11
N PRO A 56 10.18 -12.59 -6.03
CA PRO A 56 11.01 -13.79 -5.92
C PRO A 56 12.50 -13.46 -6.08
N PRO A 57 13.41 -14.38 -5.66
CA PRO A 57 14.84 -14.21 -5.85
C PRO A 57 15.20 -13.91 -7.31
N ARG A 58 16.21 -13.06 -7.53
CA ARG A 58 16.66 -12.62 -8.86
C ARG A 58 15.61 -11.89 -9.70
N HIS A 59 14.59 -11.30 -9.07
CA HIS A 59 13.62 -10.43 -9.71
C HIS A 59 13.61 -9.03 -9.07
N TYR A 60 13.03 -8.08 -9.78
CA TYR A 60 12.78 -6.72 -9.32
C TYR A 60 11.40 -6.22 -9.79
N CYS A 61 10.89 -5.18 -9.15
CA CYS A 61 9.78 -4.39 -9.65
C CYS A 61 10.12 -2.90 -9.56
N VAL A 62 9.35 -2.06 -10.25
CA VAL A 62 9.52 -0.60 -10.19
C VAL A 62 8.26 0.01 -9.60
N VAL A 63 8.42 0.74 -8.51
CA VAL A 63 7.35 1.48 -7.84
C VAL A 63 7.48 2.96 -8.20
N GLU A 64 6.39 3.56 -8.64
CA GLU A 64 6.27 4.99 -8.90
C GLU A 64 5.67 5.70 -7.69
N ASN A 65 6.14 6.92 -7.43
CA ASN A 65 5.82 7.73 -6.26
C ASN A 65 6.13 7.01 -4.93
N PRO A 66 7.36 6.49 -4.72
CA PRO A 66 7.66 5.70 -3.53
C PRO A 66 7.47 6.51 -2.25
N ALA A 67 7.04 5.84 -1.19
CA ALA A 67 6.91 6.45 0.13
C ALA A 67 8.27 6.91 0.66
N LEU A 68 8.32 8.15 1.15
CA LEU A 68 9.51 8.74 1.73
C LEU A 68 9.89 8.01 3.02
N LYS A 69 11.18 7.71 3.13
CA LYS A 69 11.78 7.08 4.30
C LYS A 69 12.68 8.08 5.01
N ASP A 70 12.80 7.97 6.31
CA ASP A 70 13.77 8.74 7.10
C ASP A 70 15.15 8.07 7.09
N LYS A 71 16.08 8.61 7.88
CA LYS A 71 17.45 8.07 8.01
C LYS A 71 17.49 6.66 8.63
N GLU A 72 16.42 6.24 9.31
CA GLU A 72 16.27 4.93 9.93
C GLU A 72 15.46 3.96 9.04
N ASN A 73 15.17 4.33 7.78
CA ASN A 73 14.30 3.60 6.85
C ASN A 73 12.83 3.47 7.30
N LYS A 74 12.36 4.31 8.22
CA LYS A 74 10.94 4.37 8.60
C LYS A 74 10.17 5.29 7.67
N ILE A 75 8.93 4.91 7.38
CA ILE A 75 8.04 5.67 6.51
C ILE A 75 7.65 6.98 7.17
N GLN A 76 7.72 8.07 6.41
CA GLN A 76 7.38 9.40 6.88
C GLN A 76 5.90 9.71 6.61
N PHE A 77 5.25 10.28 7.62
CA PHE A 77 3.88 10.76 7.55
C PHE A 77 3.87 12.29 7.73
N ASP A 78 2.82 12.94 7.24
CA ASP A 78 2.53 14.34 7.52
C ASP A 78 1.82 14.51 8.87
N GLN A 79 1.43 15.76 9.20
CA GLN A 79 0.75 16.07 10.46
C GLN A 79 -0.66 15.45 10.57
N SER A 80 -1.27 15.15 9.42
CA SER A 80 -2.60 14.56 9.32
C SER A 80 -2.55 13.03 9.33
N GLY A 81 -1.35 12.43 9.28
CA GLY A 81 -1.14 10.98 9.19
C GLY A 81 -1.15 10.43 7.76
N GLN A 82 -1.12 11.30 6.74
CA GLN A 82 -0.97 10.90 5.35
C GLN A 82 0.48 10.54 5.06
N VAL A 83 0.69 9.45 4.31
CA VAL A 83 2.04 9.05 3.86
C VAL A 83 2.63 10.12 2.94
N LYS A 84 3.89 10.47 3.17
CA LYS A 84 4.61 11.36 2.25
C LYS A 84 5.22 10.54 1.13
N LEU A 85 5.00 10.96 -0.12
CA LEU A 85 5.51 10.29 -1.32
C LEU A 85 6.57 11.16 -1.99
N ALA A 86 7.55 10.51 -2.61
CA ALA A 86 8.46 11.15 -3.54
C ALA A 86 7.78 11.22 -4.93
N PHE A 87 6.99 12.27 -5.16
CA PHE A 87 6.24 12.41 -6.41
C PHE A 87 7.16 12.45 -7.64
N ALA A 88 6.74 11.77 -8.70
CA ALA A 88 7.47 11.62 -9.97
C ALA A 88 8.82 10.87 -9.88
N GLU A 89 9.12 10.27 -8.73
CA GLU A 89 10.29 9.40 -8.54
C GLU A 89 9.95 7.93 -8.76
N LEU A 90 10.99 7.14 -9.07
CA LEU A 90 10.91 5.70 -9.26
C LEU A 90 11.84 4.98 -8.27
N GLU A 91 11.32 3.97 -7.57
CA GLU A 91 12.10 3.08 -6.71
C GLU A 91 12.12 1.66 -7.29
N ILE A 92 13.32 1.14 -7.52
CA ILE A 92 13.52 -0.27 -7.85
C ILE A 92 13.53 -1.07 -6.55
N ARG A 93 12.60 -2.02 -6.42
CA ARG A 93 12.55 -2.95 -5.29
C ARG A 93 13.01 -4.33 -5.75
N PHE A 94 13.96 -4.91 -5.02
CA PHE A 94 14.44 -6.29 -5.20
C PHE A 94 13.76 -7.26 -4.23
N ALA A 95 14.04 -8.55 -4.40
CA ALA A 95 13.62 -9.63 -3.51
C ALA A 95 13.75 -9.27 -2.02
N ARG A 96 12.63 -9.38 -1.30
CA ARG A 96 12.46 -9.04 0.12
C ARG A 96 11.16 -9.63 0.64
N GLU A 97 10.89 -9.45 1.94
CA GLU A 97 9.61 -9.78 2.55
C GLU A 97 8.43 -9.12 1.80
N PRO A 98 7.28 -9.80 1.66
CA PRO A 98 6.12 -9.24 0.98
C PRO A 98 5.75 -7.86 1.54
N PHE A 99 5.56 -6.89 0.65
CA PHE A 99 5.28 -5.52 1.04
C PHE A 99 3.99 -4.99 0.40
N PRO A 100 3.24 -4.15 1.12
CA PRO A 100 2.10 -3.44 0.57
C PRO A 100 2.55 -2.23 -0.25
N LEU A 101 1.65 -1.71 -1.09
CA LEU A 101 1.78 -0.36 -1.63
C LEU A 101 1.08 0.63 -0.71
N TYR A 102 1.75 1.73 -0.40
CA TYR A 102 1.16 2.85 0.32
C TYR A 102 0.15 3.60 -0.57
N PRO A 103 -0.84 4.30 0.01
CA PRO A 103 -1.76 5.13 -0.76
C PRO A 103 -1.00 6.12 -1.66
N GLY A 104 -1.23 6.02 -2.98
CA GLY A 104 -0.57 6.84 -4.01
C GLY A 104 0.68 6.22 -4.63
N GLU A 105 1.28 5.19 -4.02
CA GLU A 105 2.27 4.37 -4.71
C GLU A 105 1.60 3.56 -5.82
N THR A 106 2.27 3.42 -6.97
CA THR A 106 1.77 2.60 -8.09
C THR A 106 2.86 1.67 -8.59
N LEU A 107 2.49 0.42 -8.92
CA LEU A 107 3.42 -0.52 -9.53
C LEU A 107 3.59 -0.17 -11.02
N LYS A 108 4.67 0.55 -11.34
CA LYS A 108 4.97 0.97 -12.72
C LYS A 108 5.40 -0.20 -13.59
N GLN A 109 6.27 -1.05 -13.05
CA GLN A 109 6.74 -2.25 -13.71
C GLN A 109 6.49 -3.45 -12.81
N ASN A 110 5.78 -4.45 -13.36
CA ASN A 110 5.55 -5.72 -12.69
C ASN A 110 6.86 -6.47 -12.41
N ILE A 111 6.76 -7.51 -11.60
CA ILE A 111 7.88 -8.37 -11.22
C ILE A 111 8.57 -8.89 -12.49
N THR A 112 9.83 -8.52 -12.66
CA THR A 112 10.66 -8.79 -13.85
C THR A 112 11.96 -9.45 -13.43
N PRO A 113 12.47 -10.48 -14.14
CA PRO A 113 13.76 -11.10 -13.84
C PRO A 113 14.93 -10.12 -14.05
N LEU A 114 15.96 -10.22 -13.22
CA LEU A 114 17.20 -9.48 -13.39
C LEU A 114 17.96 -10.00 -14.61
N ARG A 115 18.49 -9.07 -15.40
CA ARG A 115 19.36 -9.40 -16.53
C ARG A 115 20.75 -9.75 -16.02
N VAL A 116 21.19 -10.97 -16.31
CA VAL A 116 22.59 -11.42 -16.11
C VAL A 116 23.33 -11.13 -17.42
N LEU A 117 24.49 -10.48 -17.33
CA LEU A 117 25.37 -10.16 -18.46
C LEU A 117 26.46 -11.22 -18.62
#